data_AF-A0A529YID4-F1
#
_entry.id   AF-A0A529YID4-F1
#
_cell.length_a   1.000
_cell.length_b   1.000
_cell.length_c   1.000
_cell.angle_alpha   90.00
_cell.angle_beta   90.00
_cell.angle_gamma   90.00
#
_symmetry.space_group_name_H-M   'P 1'
#
loop_
_entity.id
_entity.type
_entity.pdbx_description
1 polymer ?
#
loop_
_entity_poly.entity_id
_entity_poly.type
_entity_poly.pdbx_seq_one_letter_code
_entity_poly.pdbx_strand_id
1 'polypeptide(L)'
;MKALVTGGAGFIGSHLCDLLLASGHEVICLDNFSTGSDENIRHLSNNARFSLLRHDVTVPLQAEADEIFNLACPASPVHYQRIPIETTKACVYGAINMLDLACASGARILQASTSEVYGDPQVHPQTEAYWGHVNPIGTRSCYDEGKRCAEALFFDYRRRSQLPIKVVRIFNTYGPRMHPSDGRVVSNFIVQALRNDPITIYGDGSHTRSFCYVDDLVDGMARMMA
;
A
#
# COMPACT_ATOMS: atom_id res chain seq x y z
N MET A 1 -8.34 20.02 2.68
CA MET A 1 -8.55 18.81 3.52
C MET A 1 -7.21 18.38 4.07
N LYS A 2 -7.21 17.79 5.27
CA LYS A 2 -6.06 17.21 5.94
C LYS A 2 -6.03 15.71 5.67
N ALA A 3 -5.05 15.26 4.91
CA ALA A 3 -4.87 13.87 4.50
C ALA A 3 -3.74 13.20 5.29
N LEU A 4 -4.03 12.09 5.95
CA LEU A 4 -3.04 11.22 6.58
C LEU A 4 -2.68 10.10 5.61
N VAL A 5 -1.40 9.97 5.26
CA VAL A 5 -0.88 8.89 4.39
C VAL A 5 0.03 7.99 5.21
N THR A 6 -0.46 6.80 5.58
CA THR A 6 0.39 5.79 6.25
C THR A 6 1.25 5.07 5.23
N GLY A 7 2.52 4.81 5.53
CA GLY A 7 3.47 4.34 4.52
C GLY A 7 3.83 5.41 3.49
N GLY A 8 3.69 6.69 3.86
CA GLY A 8 3.86 7.84 2.97
C GLY A 8 5.29 8.05 2.47
N ALA A 9 6.31 7.45 3.12
CA ALA A 9 7.69 7.48 2.66
C ALA A 9 8.05 6.26 1.79
N GLY A 10 7.09 5.38 1.49
CA GLY A 10 7.23 4.29 0.53
C GLY A 10 7.12 4.75 -0.93
N PHE A 11 7.24 3.80 -1.86
CA PHE A 11 7.13 4.04 -3.30
C PHE A 11 5.81 4.74 -3.65
N ILE A 12 4.66 4.06 -3.54
CA ILE A 12 3.35 4.62 -3.91
C ILE A 12 2.98 5.81 -3.00
N GLY A 13 3.23 5.68 -1.70
CA GLY A 13 2.88 6.71 -0.70
C GLY A 13 3.52 8.07 -0.99
N SER A 14 4.78 8.10 -1.42
CA SER A 14 5.47 9.36 -1.71
C SER A 14 4.89 10.08 -2.93
N HIS A 15 4.52 9.35 -3.98
CA HIS A 15 3.83 9.92 -5.16
C HIS A 15 2.42 10.41 -4.81
N LEU A 16 1.73 9.71 -3.91
CA LEU A 16 0.43 10.16 -3.41
C LEU A 16 0.56 11.45 -2.58
N CYS A 17 1.59 11.56 -1.74
CA CYS A 17 1.89 12.80 -1.03
C CYS A 17 2.12 13.97 -2.00
N ASP A 18 2.89 13.76 -3.08
CA ASP A 18 3.12 14.77 -4.13
C ASP A 18 1.79 15.24 -4.75
N LEU A 19 0.96 14.29 -5.17
CA LEU A 19 -0.34 14.57 -5.82
C LEU A 19 -1.29 15.34 -4.89
N LEU A 20 -1.40 14.92 -3.63
CA LEU A 20 -2.30 15.55 -2.65
C LEU A 20 -1.86 16.98 -2.32
N LEU A 21 -0.55 17.22 -2.15
CA LEU A 21 -0.01 18.56 -1.92
C LEU A 21 -0.22 19.50 -3.12
N ALA A 22 -0.04 18.98 -4.33
CA ALA A 22 -0.31 19.69 -5.58
C ALA A 22 -1.79 20.04 -5.74
N SER A 23 -2.68 19.17 -5.22
CA SER A 23 -4.13 19.38 -5.17
C SER A 23 -4.58 20.30 -4.02
N GLY A 24 -3.65 20.86 -3.24
CA GLY A 24 -3.94 21.84 -2.18
C GLY A 24 -4.27 21.23 -0.82
N HIS A 25 -4.06 19.93 -0.61
CA HIS A 25 -4.25 19.30 0.70
C HIS A 25 -3.12 19.68 1.68
N GLU A 26 -3.43 19.57 2.96
CA GLU A 26 -2.43 19.42 4.02
C GLU A 26 -2.17 17.91 4.18
N VAL A 27 -0.90 17.50 4.18
CA VAL A 27 -0.51 16.09 4.18
C VAL A 27 0.32 15.76 5.42
N ILE A 28 -0.15 14.78 6.18
CA ILE A 28 0.59 14.12 7.24
C ILE A 28 1.13 12.81 6.67
N CYS A 29 2.43 12.75 6.39
CA CYS A 29 3.11 11.53 6.02
C CYS A 29 3.47 10.74 7.29
N LEU A 30 2.87 9.57 7.47
CA LEU A 30 3.18 8.67 8.58
C LEU A 30 4.02 7.49 8.07
N ASP A 31 5.21 7.30 8.64
CA ASP A 31 6.07 6.16 8.28
C ASP A 31 7.01 5.76 9.43
N ASN A 32 7.32 4.47 9.55
CA ASN A 32 8.33 3.96 10.49
C ASN A 32 9.69 3.72 9.83
N PHE A 33 9.80 3.91 8.51
CA PHE A 33 10.98 3.69 7.67
C PHE A 33 11.47 2.23 7.67
N SER A 34 10.58 1.27 7.92
CA SER A 34 10.91 -0.17 7.83
C SER A 34 11.28 -0.59 6.40
N THR A 35 10.59 -0.03 5.41
CA THR A 35 10.89 -0.20 3.97
C THR A 35 10.82 1.11 3.18
N GLY A 36 10.24 2.17 3.75
CA GLY A 36 10.27 3.52 3.19
C GLY A 36 11.64 4.19 3.34
N SER A 37 11.83 5.31 2.65
CA SER A 37 13.07 6.10 2.70
C SER A 37 12.75 7.58 2.85
N ASP A 38 13.53 8.26 3.70
CA ASP A 38 13.49 9.73 3.81
C ASP A 38 13.76 10.41 2.46
N GLU A 39 14.57 9.79 1.60
CA GLU A 39 14.86 10.29 0.25
C GLU A 39 13.61 10.49 -0.59
N ASN A 40 12.58 9.66 -0.40
CA ASN A 40 11.35 9.70 -1.17
C ASN A 40 10.48 10.93 -0.86
N ILE A 41 10.69 11.58 0.29
CA ILE A 41 9.87 12.69 0.78
C ILE A 41 10.68 13.93 1.11
N ARG A 42 12.02 13.88 0.99
CA ARG A 42 12.90 14.97 1.38
C ARG A 42 12.58 16.29 0.68
N HIS A 43 12.20 16.23 -0.59
CA HIS A 43 11.81 17.42 -1.37
C HIS A 43 10.52 18.09 -0.85
N LEU A 44 9.72 17.40 -0.03
CA LEU A 44 8.50 17.92 0.59
C LEU A 44 8.74 18.62 1.93
N SER A 45 9.91 18.42 2.56
CA SER A 45 10.22 18.92 3.92
C SER A 45 10.03 20.43 4.12
N ASN A 46 10.20 21.24 3.06
CA ASN A 46 10.04 22.69 3.13
C ASN A 46 8.62 23.18 2.77
N ASN A 47 7.70 22.28 2.45
CA ASN A 47 6.32 22.63 2.14
C ASN A 47 5.54 22.84 3.45
N ALA A 48 4.99 24.05 3.67
CA ALA A 48 4.25 24.38 4.89
C ALA A 48 2.98 23.54 5.12
N ARG A 49 2.48 22.85 4.07
CA ARG A 49 1.34 21.93 4.15
C ARG A 49 1.76 20.47 4.34
N PHE A 50 3.06 20.18 4.47
CA PHE A 50 3.56 18.83 4.66
C PHE A 50 4.13 18.67 6.06
N SER A 51 3.80 17.55 6.71
CA SER A 51 4.42 17.14 7.96
C SER A 51 4.78 15.66 7.92
N LEU A 52 5.92 15.32 8.52
CA LEU A 52 6.36 13.95 8.70
C LEU A 52 6.12 13.52 10.15
N LEU A 53 5.39 12.44 10.33
CA LEU A 53 5.18 11.77 11.60
C LEU A 53 5.87 10.40 11.57
N ARG A 54 7.01 10.28 12.27
CA ARG A 54 7.69 8.99 12.43
C ARG A 54 6.92 8.14 13.45
N HIS A 55 6.15 7.17 12.97
CA HIS A 55 5.28 6.34 13.82
C HIS A 55 5.03 4.96 13.21
N ASP A 56 4.85 3.95 14.05
CA ASP A 56 4.48 2.60 13.65
C ASP A 56 2.96 2.42 13.75
N VAL A 57 2.31 2.08 12.64
CA VAL A 57 0.84 1.93 12.60
C VAL A 57 0.30 0.86 13.55
N THR A 58 1.13 -0.08 14.00
CA THR A 58 0.73 -1.10 14.99
C THR A 58 0.52 -0.54 16.39
N VAL A 59 0.99 0.68 16.64
CA VAL A 59 0.76 1.43 17.88
C VAL A 59 -0.36 2.44 17.67
N PRO A 60 -1.35 2.54 18.57
CA PRO A 60 -2.40 3.55 18.47
C PRO A 60 -1.84 4.97 18.32
N LEU A 61 -2.51 5.78 17.51
CA LEU A 61 -2.15 7.17 17.22
C LEU A 61 -3.36 8.07 17.46
N GLN A 62 -3.11 9.25 18.02
CA GLN A 62 -4.06 10.36 18.01
C GLN A 62 -3.61 11.38 16.96
N ALA A 63 -4.48 11.62 15.97
CA ALA A 63 -4.27 12.61 14.92
C ALA A 63 -5.63 13.12 14.43
N GLU A 64 -5.63 14.29 13.82
CA GLU A 64 -6.80 14.81 13.10
C GLU A 64 -6.57 14.62 11.60
N ALA A 65 -7.57 14.06 10.91
CA ALA A 65 -7.55 13.91 9.46
C ALA A 65 -8.99 13.95 8.93
N ASP A 66 -9.18 14.50 7.74
CA ASP A 66 -10.43 14.40 6.98
C ASP A 66 -10.44 13.11 6.13
N GLU A 67 -9.24 12.69 5.70
CA GLU A 67 -9.02 11.55 4.82
C GLU A 67 -7.79 10.75 5.28
N ILE A 68 -7.91 9.42 5.29
CA ILE A 68 -6.84 8.51 5.66
C ILE A 68 -6.58 7.56 4.49
N PHE A 69 -5.37 7.62 3.94
CA PHE A 69 -4.87 6.68 2.95
C PHE A 69 -3.98 5.65 3.66
N ASN A 70 -4.51 4.45 3.88
CA ASN A 70 -3.82 3.40 4.62
C ASN A 70 -2.96 2.53 3.68
N LEU A 71 -1.68 2.88 3.50
CA LEU A 71 -0.73 2.16 2.64
C LEU A 71 0.38 1.44 3.44
N ALA A 72 0.48 1.65 4.76
CA ALA A 72 1.54 1.07 5.59
C ALA A 72 1.49 -0.47 5.64
N CYS A 73 2.33 -1.11 4.83
CA CYS A 73 2.63 -2.54 4.88
C CYS A 73 3.85 -2.81 3.97
N PRO A 74 4.80 -3.68 4.36
CA PRO A 74 5.79 -4.20 3.42
C PRO A 74 5.11 -4.87 2.22
N ALA A 75 5.46 -4.49 1.00
CA ALA A 75 4.75 -4.92 -0.23
C ALA A 75 5.56 -5.88 -1.13
N SER A 76 6.89 -5.89 -1.03
CA SER A 76 7.74 -6.82 -1.78
C SER A 76 7.79 -8.19 -1.11
N PRO A 77 7.71 -9.32 -1.86
CA PRO A 77 7.90 -10.67 -1.32
C PRO A 77 9.15 -10.83 -0.48
N VAL A 78 10.27 -10.25 -0.93
CA VAL A 78 11.54 -10.33 -0.20
C VAL A 78 11.44 -9.62 1.16
N HIS A 79 10.70 -8.51 1.22
CA HIS A 79 10.58 -7.71 2.43
C HIS A 79 9.57 -8.28 3.42
N TYR A 80 8.38 -8.66 2.98
CA TYR A 80 7.36 -9.17 3.91
C TYR A 80 7.69 -10.57 4.44
N GLN A 81 8.39 -11.41 3.66
CA GLN A 81 8.82 -12.73 4.13
C GLN A 81 9.98 -12.66 5.13
N ARG A 82 10.76 -11.57 5.14
CA ARG A 82 11.85 -11.37 6.10
C ARG A 82 11.34 -11.04 7.50
N ILE A 83 10.16 -10.42 7.59
CA ILE A 83 9.51 -9.97 8.83
C ILE A 83 8.02 -10.36 8.82
N PRO A 84 7.69 -11.68 8.78
CA PRO A 84 6.33 -12.13 8.52
C PRO A 84 5.38 -11.82 9.68
N ILE A 85 5.87 -11.83 10.92
CA ILE A 85 5.07 -11.50 12.11
C ILE A 85 4.70 -10.01 12.09
N GLU A 86 5.68 -9.15 11.82
CA GLU A 86 5.50 -7.70 11.72
C GLU A 86 4.60 -7.33 10.54
N THR A 87 4.72 -8.05 9.42
CA THR A 87 3.82 -7.88 8.26
C THR A 87 2.38 -8.14 8.64
N THR A 88 2.09 -9.27 9.30
CA THR A 88 0.72 -9.58 9.75
C THR A 88 0.22 -8.53 10.75
N LYS A 89 1.06 -8.11 11.70
CA LYS A 89 0.70 -7.06 12.67
C LYS A 89 0.39 -5.72 11.98
N ALA A 90 1.21 -5.31 11.00
CA ALA A 90 0.97 -4.10 10.23
C ALA A 90 -0.35 -4.16 9.46
N CYS A 91 -0.65 -5.30 8.82
CA CYS A 91 -1.92 -5.52 8.13
C CYS A 91 -3.13 -5.46 9.07
N VAL A 92 -3.05 -6.10 10.25
CA VAL A 92 -4.21 -6.29 11.14
C VAL A 92 -4.30 -5.17 12.18
N TYR A 93 -3.30 -5.03 13.05
CA TYR A 93 -3.31 -3.99 14.09
C TYR A 93 -3.18 -2.60 13.48
N GLY A 94 -2.40 -2.45 12.40
CA GLY A 94 -2.34 -1.19 11.67
C GLY A 94 -3.70 -0.80 11.07
N ALA A 95 -4.42 -1.74 10.47
CA ALA A 95 -5.78 -1.48 9.98
C ALA A 95 -6.74 -1.11 11.11
N ILE A 96 -6.74 -1.86 12.23
CA ILE A 96 -7.60 -1.56 13.39
C ILE A 96 -7.34 -0.15 13.91
N ASN A 97 -6.08 0.21 14.16
CA ASN A 97 -5.73 1.54 14.68
C ASN A 97 -6.16 2.67 13.73
N MET A 98 -6.02 2.48 12.42
CA MET A 98 -6.44 3.49 11.44
C MET A 98 -7.96 3.56 11.28
N LEU A 99 -8.68 2.43 11.40
CA LEU A 99 -10.14 2.40 11.40
C LEU A 99 -10.71 3.06 12.67
N ASP A 100 -10.11 2.81 13.83
CA ASP A 100 -10.47 3.48 15.08
C ASP A 100 -10.22 4.99 15.00
N LEU A 101 -9.08 5.39 14.44
CA LEU A 101 -8.77 6.80 14.18
C LEU A 101 -9.79 7.44 13.24
N ALA A 102 -10.17 6.75 12.15
CA ALA A 102 -11.17 7.22 11.20
C ALA A 102 -12.55 7.40 11.87
N CYS A 103 -12.97 6.46 12.72
CA CYS A 103 -14.19 6.58 13.50
C CYS A 103 -14.15 7.78 14.45
N ALA A 104 -13.04 7.98 15.17
CA ALA A 104 -12.90 9.05 16.14
C ALA A 104 -12.88 10.44 15.49
N SER A 105 -12.30 10.56 14.29
CA SER A 105 -12.18 11.81 13.54
C SER A 105 -13.33 12.07 12.57
N GLY A 106 -14.16 11.06 12.27
CA GLY A 106 -15.14 11.12 11.19
C GLY A 106 -14.50 11.07 9.78
N ALA A 107 -13.24 10.66 9.67
CA ALA A 107 -12.51 10.63 8.41
C ALA A 107 -13.03 9.56 7.44
N ARG A 108 -12.89 9.84 6.14
CA ARG A 108 -12.96 8.80 5.10
C ARG A 108 -11.66 8.02 5.09
N ILE A 109 -11.74 6.70 4.91
CA ILE A 109 -10.54 5.85 4.94
C ILE A 109 -10.47 4.94 3.71
N LEU A 110 -9.30 4.92 3.07
CA LEU A 110 -8.99 4.06 1.94
C LEU A 110 -7.98 3.00 2.35
N GLN A 111 -8.30 1.72 2.09
CA GLN A 111 -7.37 0.60 2.20
C GLN A 111 -6.65 0.36 0.88
N ALA A 112 -5.32 0.44 0.91
CA ALA A 112 -4.49 -0.11 -0.14
C ALA A 112 -4.41 -1.63 0.00
N SER A 113 -5.38 -2.32 -0.62
CA SER A 113 -5.38 -3.77 -0.77
C SER A 113 -4.50 -4.18 -1.96
N THR A 114 -4.58 -5.44 -2.38
CA THR A 114 -3.64 -6.04 -3.33
C THR A 114 -4.34 -7.06 -4.21
N SER A 115 -3.85 -7.30 -5.43
CA SER A 115 -4.27 -8.42 -6.25
C SER A 115 -3.97 -9.79 -5.60
N GLU A 116 -3.05 -9.85 -4.64
CA GLU A 116 -2.70 -11.09 -3.92
C GLU A 116 -3.87 -11.65 -3.08
N VAL A 117 -4.92 -10.85 -2.80
CA VAL A 117 -6.15 -11.38 -2.15
C VAL A 117 -6.86 -12.42 -3.03
N TYR A 118 -6.57 -12.43 -4.34
CA TYR A 118 -7.06 -13.42 -5.30
C TYR A 118 -6.20 -14.71 -5.31
N GLY A 119 -4.98 -14.68 -4.76
CA GLY A 119 -4.08 -15.83 -4.68
C GLY A 119 -3.62 -16.36 -6.04
N ASP A 120 -3.75 -17.67 -6.23
CA ASP A 120 -3.53 -18.35 -7.51
C ASP A 120 -4.88 -18.55 -8.22
N PRO A 121 -5.35 -17.55 -8.98
CA PRO A 121 -6.74 -17.47 -9.41
C PRO A 121 -7.10 -18.56 -10.42
N GLN A 122 -8.27 -19.17 -10.21
CA GLN A 122 -8.83 -20.18 -11.11
C GLN A 122 -9.71 -19.57 -12.22
N VAL A 123 -9.72 -18.24 -12.33
CA VAL A 123 -10.52 -17.47 -13.29
C VAL A 123 -9.68 -16.35 -13.92
N HIS A 124 -9.98 -16.00 -15.17
CA HIS A 124 -9.34 -14.91 -15.89
C HIS A 124 -10.36 -14.14 -16.76
N PRO A 125 -10.46 -12.79 -16.65
CA PRO A 125 -9.75 -11.93 -15.70
C PRO A 125 -10.26 -12.08 -14.26
N GLN A 126 -9.52 -11.54 -13.28
CA GLN A 126 -9.96 -11.49 -11.88
C GLN A 126 -10.84 -10.26 -11.66
N THR A 127 -12.15 -10.47 -11.47
CA THR A 127 -13.09 -9.42 -11.08
C THR A 127 -13.16 -9.29 -9.56
N GLU A 128 -13.69 -8.19 -9.04
CA GLU A 128 -13.82 -7.92 -7.61
C GLU A 128 -14.74 -8.91 -6.89
N ALA A 129 -15.65 -9.55 -7.62
CA ALA A 129 -16.56 -10.59 -7.11
C ALA A 129 -15.85 -11.91 -6.82
N TYR A 130 -14.66 -12.15 -7.40
CA TYR A 130 -13.92 -13.39 -7.18
C TYR A 130 -13.34 -13.44 -5.76
N TRP A 131 -13.57 -14.55 -5.04
CA TRP A 131 -13.16 -14.72 -3.64
C TRP A 131 -11.68 -15.00 -3.44
N GLY A 132 -10.99 -15.41 -4.50
CA GLY A 132 -9.59 -15.82 -4.45
C GLY A 132 -9.40 -17.31 -4.12
N HIS A 133 -8.22 -17.80 -4.47
CA HIS A 133 -7.76 -19.15 -4.15
C HIS A 133 -6.37 -19.01 -3.49
N VAL A 134 -6.40 -18.85 -2.17
CA VAL A 134 -5.25 -18.46 -1.34
C VAL A 134 -4.94 -19.57 -0.35
N ASN A 135 -3.66 -19.89 -0.18
CA ASN A 135 -3.21 -20.82 0.86
C ASN A 135 -3.03 -20.05 2.18
N PRO A 136 -3.73 -20.41 3.27
CA PRO A 136 -3.69 -19.65 4.52
C PRO A 136 -2.45 -19.90 5.39
N ILE A 137 -1.63 -20.92 5.07
CA ILE A 137 -0.46 -21.31 5.87
C ILE A 137 0.85 -21.33 5.06
N GLY A 138 0.82 -20.84 3.82
CA GLY A 138 2.01 -20.69 2.98
C GLY A 138 2.95 -19.59 3.48
N THR A 139 4.16 -19.55 2.93
CA THR A 139 5.17 -18.54 3.29
C THR A 139 4.75 -17.10 2.93
N ARG A 140 3.78 -16.94 2.02
CA ARG A 140 3.20 -15.65 1.63
C ARG A 140 2.00 -15.23 2.48
N SER A 141 1.44 -16.13 3.29
CA SER A 141 0.17 -15.90 3.98
C SER A 141 0.21 -14.75 4.98
N CYS A 142 1.37 -14.39 5.52
CA CYS A 142 1.52 -13.19 6.36
C CYS A 142 1.05 -11.90 5.66
N TYR A 143 1.27 -11.81 4.35
CA TYR A 143 0.81 -10.70 3.53
C TYR A 143 -0.60 -10.97 2.97
N ASP A 144 -0.80 -12.15 2.36
CA ASP A 144 -2.03 -12.47 1.63
C ASP A 144 -3.25 -12.50 2.57
N GLU A 145 -3.16 -13.26 3.67
CA GLU A 145 -4.23 -13.32 4.68
C GLU A 145 -4.29 -12.04 5.52
N GLY A 146 -3.15 -11.38 5.74
CA GLY A 146 -3.12 -10.07 6.40
C GLY A 146 -3.98 -9.05 5.65
N LYS A 147 -3.81 -8.95 4.33
CA LYS A 147 -4.60 -8.04 3.47
C LYS A 147 -6.06 -8.46 3.35
N ARG A 148 -6.36 -9.77 3.28
CA ARG A 148 -7.74 -10.29 3.31
C ARG A 148 -8.45 -9.98 4.62
N CYS A 149 -7.76 -10.14 5.75
CA CYS A 149 -8.28 -9.78 7.07
C CYS A 149 -8.53 -8.27 7.18
N ALA A 150 -7.61 -7.44 6.65
CA ALA A 150 -7.82 -5.99 6.60
C ALA A 150 -9.07 -5.61 5.80
N GLU A 151 -9.34 -6.23 4.64
CA GLU A 151 -10.60 -5.98 3.91
C GLU A 151 -11.83 -6.35 4.75
N ALA A 152 -11.81 -7.51 5.41
CA ALA A 152 -12.92 -7.94 6.28
C ALA A 152 -13.21 -6.91 7.38
N LEU A 153 -12.16 -6.44 8.07
CA LEU A 153 -12.24 -5.40 9.09
C LEU A 153 -12.85 -4.10 8.54
N PHE A 154 -12.36 -3.61 7.40
CA PHE A 154 -12.90 -2.41 6.77
C PHE A 154 -14.42 -2.53 6.54
N PHE A 155 -14.86 -3.65 5.94
CA PHE A 155 -16.28 -3.88 5.69
C PHE A 155 -17.11 -4.08 6.98
N ASP A 156 -16.54 -4.61 8.05
CA ASP A 156 -17.21 -4.68 9.37
C ASP A 156 -17.41 -3.30 9.98
N TYR A 157 -16.40 -2.42 9.91
CA TYR A 157 -16.53 -1.03 10.36
C TYR A 157 -17.57 -0.26 9.55
N ARG A 158 -17.65 -0.50 8.24
CA ARG A 158 -18.74 0.05 7.41
C ARG A 158 -20.11 -0.44 7.88
N ARG A 159 -20.29 -1.75 8.09
CA ARG A 159 -21.59 -2.32 8.51
C ARG A 159 -22.01 -1.82 9.89
N ARG A 160 -21.09 -1.76 10.85
CA ARG A 160 -21.36 -1.45 12.25
C ARG A 160 -21.42 0.04 12.55
N SER A 161 -20.48 0.82 12.00
CA SER A 161 -20.28 2.23 12.33
C SER A 161 -20.62 3.18 11.18
N GLN A 162 -21.09 2.64 10.04
CA GLN A 162 -21.34 3.42 8.81
C GLN A 162 -20.11 4.21 8.35
N LEU A 163 -18.91 3.74 8.71
CA LEU A 163 -17.66 4.40 8.36
C LEU A 163 -17.51 4.45 6.83
N PRO A 164 -17.24 5.63 6.22
CA PRO A 164 -17.06 5.75 4.79
C PRO A 164 -15.71 5.17 4.37
N ILE A 165 -15.72 3.87 4.07
CA ILE A 165 -14.55 3.14 3.58
C ILE A 165 -14.44 3.17 2.06
N LYS A 166 -13.21 3.06 1.58
CA LYS A 166 -12.84 2.75 0.20
C LYS A 166 -11.81 1.60 0.21
N VAL A 167 -11.87 0.69 -0.76
CA VAL A 167 -10.91 -0.41 -0.88
C VAL A 167 -10.43 -0.45 -2.32
N VAL A 168 -9.11 -0.41 -2.52
CA VAL A 168 -8.47 -0.50 -3.84
C VAL A 168 -7.58 -1.74 -3.87
N ARG A 169 -7.87 -2.70 -4.75
CA ARG A 169 -7.02 -3.90 -4.94
C ARG A 169 -5.95 -3.60 -5.99
N ILE A 170 -4.76 -3.26 -5.50
CA ILE A 170 -3.66 -2.77 -6.33
C ILE A 170 -2.98 -3.94 -7.07
N PHE A 171 -2.88 -3.83 -8.40
CA PHE A 171 -2.10 -4.73 -9.25
C PHE A 171 -0.65 -4.24 -9.40
N ASN A 172 0.18 -5.01 -10.12
CA ASN A 172 1.59 -4.68 -10.31
C ASN A 172 1.78 -3.24 -10.78
N THR A 173 2.39 -2.43 -9.93
CA THR A 173 2.62 -1.01 -10.18
C THR A 173 4.10 -0.73 -10.26
N TYR A 174 4.51 0.12 -11.20
CA TYR A 174 5.90 0.49 -11.41
C TYR A 174 6.10 1.99 -11.61
N GLY A 175 7.32 2.48 -11.35
CA GLY A 175 7.67 3.88 -11.52
C GLY A 175 8.90 4.31 -10.72
N PRO A 176 9.22 5.62 -10.72
CA PRO A 176 10.32 6.18 -9.92
C PRO A 176 10.15 5.89 -8.43
N ARG A 177 11.25 5.87 -7.65
CA ARG A 177 11.27 5.58 -6.20
C ARG A 177 10.93 4.14 -5.79
N MET A 178 10.75 3.23 -6.74
CA MET A 178 10.78 1.80 -6.44
C MET A 178 12.14 1.40 -5.86
N HIS A 179 12.14 0.51 -4.87
CA HIS A 179 13.37 -0.01 -4.29
C HIS A 179 14.14 -0.85 -5.34
N PRO A 180 15.46 -0.67 -5.54
CA PRO A 180 16.21 -1.46 -6.53
C PRO A 180 16.17 -2.96 -6.28
N SER A 181 16.14 -3.38 -5.01
CA SER A 181 16.01 -4.78 -4.58
C SER A 181 14.56 -5.19 -4.28
N ASP A 182 13.57 -4.51 -4.88
CA ASP A 182 12.14 -4.80 -4.70
C ASP A 182 11.76 -6.22 -5.15
N GLY A 183 12.60 -6.89 -5.94
CA GLY A 183 12.46 -8.31 -6.25
C GLY A 183 11.33 -8.66 -7.23
N ARG A 184 10.57 -7.67 -7.71
CA ARG A 184 9.55 -7.83 -8.76
C ARG A 184 10.19 -7.68 -10.15
N VAL A 185 9.46 -8.17 -11.15
CA VAL A 185 9.98 -8.36 -12.52
C VAL A 185 10.53 -7.09 -13.17
N VAL A 186 9.81 -5.97 -13.11
CA VAL A 186 10.22 -4.71 -13.75
C VAL A 186 11.51 -4.15 -13.13
N SER A 187 11.59 -4.10 -11.79
CA SER A 187 12.79 -3.61 -11.11
C SER A 187 13.99 -4.52 -11.36
N ASN A 188 13.80 -5.85 -11.30
CA ASN A 188 14.89 -6.80 -11.52
C ASN A 188 15.45 -6.68 -12.93
N PHE A 189 14.60 -6.61 -13.96
CA PHE A 189 15.06 -6.51 -15.34
C PHE A 189 15.80 -5.20 -15.62
N ILE A 190 15.28 -4.08 -15.11
CA ILE A 190 15.94 -2.77 -15.26
C ILE A 190 17.31 -2.78 -14.56
N VAL A 191 17.38 -3.28 -13.32
CA VAL A 191 18.64 -3.33 -12.56
C VAL A 191 19.65 -4.28 -13.23
N GLN A 192 19.22 -5.45 -13.69
CA GLN A 192 20.09 -6.39 -14.42
C GLN A 192 20.62 -5.76 -15.71
N ALA A 193 19.77 -5.12 -16.51
CA ALA A 193 20.17 -4.42 -17.73
C ALA A 193 21.18 -3.29 -17.45
N LEU A 194 20.94 -2.47 -16.42
CA LEU A 194 21.85 -1.39 -16.03
C LEU A 194 23.21 -1.87 -15.52
N ARG A 195 23.25 -3.07 -14.91
CA ARG A 195 24.49 -3.72 -14.44
C ARG A 195 25.17 -4.56 -15.51
N ASN A 196 24.56 -4.70 -16.68
CA ASN A 196 24.99 -5.61 -17.73
C ASN A 196 25.00 -7.09 -17.28
N ASP A 197 24.10 -7.45 -16.36
CA ASP A 197 23.87 -8.81 -15.91
C ASP A 197 22.86 -9.52 -16.85
N PRO A 198 22.90 -10.86 -16.99
CA PRO A 198 21.90 -11.61 -17.74
C PRO A 198 20.48 -11.43 -17.16
N ILE A 199 19.51 -11.16 -18.02
CA ILE A 199 18.09 -11.07 -17.63
C ILE A 199 17.59 -12.45 -17.20
N THR A 200 17.14 -12.57 -15.95
CA THR A 200 16.68 -13.84 -15.39
C THR A 200 15.19 -14.05 -15.67
N ILE A 201 14.86 -15.00 -16.54
CA ILE A 201 13.49 -15.43 -16.79
C ILE A 201 13.23 -16.68 -15.95
N TYR A 202 12.24 -16.62 -15.05
CA TYR A 202 11.76 -17.80 -14.33
C TYR A 202 10.74 -18.55 -15.19
N GLY A 203 10.96 -19.85 -15.39
CA GLY A 203 10.12 -20.67 -16.28
C GLY A 203 10.48 -20.46 -17.75
N ASP A 204 9.48 -20.47 -18.62
CA ASP A 204 9.64 -20.36 -20.08
C ASP A 204 9.42 -18.93 -20.61
N GLY A 205 9.05 -17.98 -19.74
CA GLY A 205 8.79 -16.59 -20.12
C GLY A 205 7.46 -16.35 -20.84
N SER A 206 6.59 -17.36 -20.95
CA SER A 206 5.27 -17.22 -21.60
C SER A 206 4.22 -16.52 -20.72
N HIS A 207 4.51 -16.35 -19.43
CA HIS A 207 3.60 -15.74 -18.46
C HIS A 207 3.32 -14.27 -18.77
N THR A 208 2.04 -13.88 -18.80
CA THR A 208 1.63 -12.49 -18.98
C THR A 208 1.42 -11.78 -17.64
N ARG A 209 1.68 -10.47 -17.61
CA ARG A 209 1.42 -9.57 -16.47
C ARG A 209 0.93 -8.23 -17.00
N SER A 210 -0.04 -7.63 -16.31
CA SER A 210 -0.46 -6.25 -16.54
C SER A 210 0.25 -5.33 -15.54
N PHE A 211 0.77 -4.20 -16.02
CA PHE A 211 1.47 -3.21 -15.22
C PHE A 211 0.75 -1.88 -15.26
N CYS A 212 0.61 -1.24 -14.11
CA CYS A 212 0.07 0.10 -13.95
C CYS A 212 1.22 1.08 -13.65
N TYR A 213 1.27 2.22 -14.32
CA TYR A 213 2.25 3.25 -13.97
C TYR A 213 1.79 3.97 -12.69
N VAL A 214 2.75 4.39 -11.84
CA VAL A 214 2.43 4.91 -10.52
C VAL A 214 1.53 6.15 -10.55
N ASP A 215 1.67 7.01 -11.54
CA ASP A 215 0.84 8.22 -11.69
C ASP A 215 -0.64 7.86 -11.90
N ASP A 216 -0.92 6.85 -12.74
CA ASP A 216 -2.27 6.35 -12.98
C ASP A 216 -2.88 5.75 -11.70
N LEU A 217 -2.06 5.02 -10.92
CA LEU A 217 -2.50 4.46 -9.65
C LEU A 217 -2.88 5.56 -8.66
N VAL A 218 -2.01 6.55 -8.44
CA VAL A 218 -2.27 7.58 -7.42
C VAL A 218 -3.43 8.50 -7.80
N ASP A 219 -3.61 8.80 -9.09
CA ASP A 219 -4.81 9.49 -9.60
C ASP A 219 -6.08 8.67 -9.33
N GLY A 220 -6.05 7.36 -9.63
CA GLY A 220 -7.15 6.45 -9.33
C GLY A 220 -7.48 6.37 -7.82
N MET A 221 -6.47 6.34 -6.95
CA MET A 221 -6.65 6.35 -5.50
C MET A 221 -7.28 7.66 -5.01
N ALA A 222 -6.82 8.81 -5.51
CA ALA A 222 -7.36 10.12 -5.13
C ALA A 222 -8.83 10.27 -5.58
N ARG A 223 -9.16 9.85 -6.81
CA ARG A 223 -10.55 9.85 -7.32
C ARG A 223 -11.46 8.89 -6.57
N MET A 224 -10.94 7.74 -6.16
CA MET A 224 -11.69 6.77 -5.35
C MET A 224 -11.98 7.32 -3.95
N MET A 225 -11.08 8.13 -3.37
CA MET A 225 -11.30 8.77 -2.06
C MET A 225 -12.43 9.81 -2.10
N ALA A 226 -12.49 10.61 -3.16
CA ALA A 226 -13.51 11.64 -3.36
C ALA A 226 -14.95 11.13 -3.16
#